data_AF-B4UCN5-F1
#
_entry.id   AF-B4UCN5-F1
#
_cell.length_a   1.000
_cell.length_b   1.000
_cell.length_c   1.000
_cell.angle_alpha   90.00
_cell.angle_beta   90.00
_cell.angle_gamma   90.00
#
_symmetry.space_group_name_H-M   'P 1'
#
loop_
_entity.id
_entity.type
_entity.pdbx_description
1 polymer ?
#
loop_
_entity_poly.entity_id
_entity_poly.type
_entity_poly.pdbx_seq_one_letter_code
_entity_poly.pdbx_strand_id
1 'polypeptide(L)'
;MRRPPLPRPATLVAAALLAGTSGCVAHMPRSDEPTMLLERSYVGASTASGQSFEAAPALHVLLHNGLDDPDVFERGGWASALSASFLATLRVSRGDSAPVRTPTYEPHAKLQLFHLDPAGARPAPSAPQPWMRMAVLELGGGHRSNGQRGCSLDEHVRRPGDGDWECAPATDPPSTALNLDDGSFTTNFVAGGAYLRLLRTGDQPGAFTSAVTVGGGLEYEVACGLGACMPQGMRRRFGPVNARYLAEWEALVLRGRTRRVPLLGTVHLDSSVRATLSGNVHLGAGRGPFGDLSAEVAILPRNPKGMVMGLFVRRHVGYDYLNIRFEERLDAWLFGLVLDPTPLDGARR
;
A
#
# COMPACT_ATOMS: atom_id res chain seq x y z
N MET A 1 46.12 -12.29 -5.00
CA MET A 1 45.15 -11.83 -3.98
C MET A 1 43.77 -12.39 -4.34
N ARG A 2 43.21 -13.30 -3.55
CA ARG A 2 41.87 -13.86 -3.78
C ARG A 2 40.82 -12.88 -3.23
N ARG A 3 39.94 -12.36 -4.09
CA ARG A 3 38.80 -11.53 -3.65
C ARG A 3 37.86 -12.39 -2.79
N PRO A 4 37.38 -11.90 -1.64
CA PRO A 4 36.40 -12.62 -0.84
C PRO A 4 35.09 -12.78 -1.63
N PRO A 5 34.36 -13.89 -1.45
CA PRO A 5 33.06 -14.09 -2.10
C PRO A 5 32.08 -13.03 -1.60
N LEU A 6 31.42 -12.34 -2.53
CA LEU A 6 30.34 -11.41 -2.22
C LEU A 6 29.19 -12.17 -1.52
N PRO A 7 28.62 -11.63 -0.43
CA PRO A 7 27.48 -12.25 0.23
C PRO A 7 26.30 -12.35 -0.74
N ARG A 8 25.63 -13.49 -0.73
CA ARG A 8 24.45 -13.74 -1.59
C ARG A 8 23.36 -12.70 -1.29
N PRO A 9 22.66 -12.18 -2.31
CA PRO A 9 21.65 -11.12 -2.15
C PRO A 9 20.53 -11.48 -1.16
N ALA A 10 20.20 -12.77 -1.02
CA ALA A 10 19.22 -13.24 -0.04
C ALA A 10 19.59 -12.91 1.43
N THR A 11 20.88 -12.90 1.75
CA THR A 11 21.39 -12.62 3.11
C THR A 11 21.32 -11.13 3.47
N LEU A 12 21.44 -10.24 2.49
CA LEU A 12 21.31 -8.79 2.69
C LEU A 12 19.86 -8.36 2.87
N VAL A 13 18.92 -9.00 2.16
CA VAL A 13 17.47 -8.74 2.31
C VAL A 13 16.98 -9.18 3.70
N ALA A 14 17.45 -10.32 4.21
CA ALA A 14 17.12 -10.78 5.55
C ALA A 14 17.68 -9.85 6.65
N ALA A 15 18.88 -9.30 6.47
CA ALA A 15 19.49 -8.35 7.41
C ALA A 15 18.77 -6.99 7.43
N ALA A 16 18.32 -6.50 6.27
CA ALA A 16 17.54 -5.26 6.18
C ALA A 16 16.16 -5.39 6.84
N LEU A 17 15.51 -6.56 6.71
CA LEU A 17 14.25 -6.86 7.40
C LEU A 17 14.41 -6.95 8.93
N LEU A 18 15.57 -7.44 9.41
CA LEU A 18 15.85 -7.54 10.85
C LEU A 18 16.26 -6.20 11.48
N ALA A 19 17.03 -5.36 10.78
CA ALA A 19 17.49 -4.07 11.30
C ALA A 19 16.37 -3.00 11.38
N GLY A 20 15.29 -3.15 10.60
CA GLY A 20 14.11 -2.28 10.67
C GLY A 20 13.24 -2.46 11.93
N THR A 21 13.56 -3.44 12.80
CA THR A 21 12.69 -3.80 13.94
C THR A 21 13.07 -3.16 15.28
N SER A 22 14.20 -2.43 15.39
CA SER A 22 14.75 -2.04 16.71
C SER A 22 14.90 -0.54 16.99
N GLY A 23 14.52 0.37 16.08
CA GLY A 23 14.91 1.79 16.17
C GLY A 23 13.80 2.85 16.18
N CYS A 24 12.63 2.55 15.65
CA CYS A 24 11.45 3.41 15.76
C CYS A 24 10.29 2.47 16.09
N VAL A 25 9.62 2.70 17.22
CA VAL A 25 8.40 1.98 17.52
C VAL A 25 7.34 2.50 16.56
N ALA A 26 7.37 2.00 15.32
CA ALA A 26 6.19 1.92 14.49
C ALA A 26 5.19 1.14 15.34
N HIS A 27 4.14 1.82 15.81
CA HIS A 27 3.03 1.14 16.47
C HIS A 27 2.46 0.19 15.42
N MET A 28 2.81 -1.10 15.53
CA MET A 28 2.05 -2.12 14.84
C MET A 28 0.75 -2.24 15.62
N PRO A 29 -0.41 -1.95 14.99
CA PRO A 29 -1.69 -2.05 15.66
C PRO A 29 -1.76 -3.39 16.36
N ARG A 30 -2.23 -3.38 17.62
CA ARG A 30 -2.46 -4.66 18.28
C ARG A 30 -3.56 -5.38 17.53
N SER A 31 -3.54 -6.69 17.68
CA SER A 31 -4.38 -7.56 16.89
C SER A 31 -5.83 -7.68 17.39
N ASP A 32 -6.13 -6.89 18.42
CA ASP A 32 -7.43 -6.57 19.00
C ASP A 32 -7.79 -5.08 18.78
N GLU A 33 -6.94 -4.31 18.07
CA GLU A 33 -7.21 -2.93 17.68
C GLU A 33 -7.93 -2.91 16.32
N PRO A 34 -9.07 -2.22 16.22
CA PRO A 34 -9.84 -2.24 14.99
C PRO A 34 -9.14 -1.53 13.86
N THR A 35 -9.25 -2.15 12.68
CA THR A 35 -8.26 -1.92 11.65
C THR A 35 -8.64 -0.76 10.73
N MET A 36 -8.06 0.40 11.05
CA MET A 36 -7.83 1.50 10.11
C MET A 36 -7.43 0.97 8.72
N LEU A 37 -7.72 1.70 7.65
CA LEU A 37 -7.25 1.29 6.32
C LEU A 37 -5.80 1.78 6.13
N LEU A 38 -4.86 0.98 6.63
CA LEU A 38 -3.42 1.20 6.45
C LEU A 38 -2.89 0.43 5.24
N GLU A 39 -1.84 0.95 4.64
CA GLU A 39 -1.13 0.28 3.57
C GLU A 39 -0.33 -0.92 4.07
N ARG A 40 -0.07 -1.85 3.16
CA ARG A 40 0.60 -3.12 3.49
C ARG A 40 2.04 -3.07 3.04
N SER A 41 2.93 -3.63 3.84
CA SER A 41 4.30 -3.88 3.42
C SER A 41 4.38 -5.18 2.64
N TYR A 42 5.09 -5.22 1.52
CA TYR A 42 5.34 -6.50 0.85
C TYR A 42 6.69 -6.55 0.14
N VAL A 43 7.13 -7.78 -0.14
CA VAL A 43 8.24 -8.08 -1.03
C VAL A 43 7.90 -9.32 -1.85
N GLY A 44 8.07 -9.26 -3.16
CA GLY A 44 7.74 -10.39 -4.04
C GLY A 44 8.63 -10.46 -5.28
N ALA A 45 8.88 -11.70 -5.72
CA ALA A 45 9.51 -11.95 -7.01
C ALA A 45 8.51 -11.63 -8.12
N SER A 46 8.98 -10.94 -9.17
CA SER A 46 8.15 -10.55 -10.31
C SER A 46 8.45 -11.43 -11.51
N THR A 47 7.41 -11.80 -12.27
CA THR A 47 7.55 -12.48 -13.56
C THR A 47 7.62 -11.52 -14.74
N ALA A 48 7.51 -10.21 -14.52
CA ALA A 48 7.61 -9.23 -15.60
C ALA A 48 8.99 -9.31 -16.27
N SER A 49 9.00 -9.15 -17.60
CA SER A 49 10.25 -9.11 -18.37
C SER A 49 11.16 -8.03 -17.80
N GLY A 50 12.42 -8.41 -17.52
CA GLY A 50 13.40 -7.47 -16.99
C GLY A 50 13.21 -7.06 -15.52
N GLN A 51 12.27 -7.61 -14.74
CA GLN A 51 12.13 -7.33 -13.30
C GLN A 51 12.42 -8.56 -12.44
N SER A 52 13.27 -8.42 -11.43
CA SER A 52 13.64 -9.51 -10.50
C SER A 52 12.67 -9.57 -9.31
N PHE A 53 12.53 -8.46 -8.60
CA PHE A 53 11.60 -8.35 -7.47
C PHE A 53 10.98 -6.95 -7.38
N GLU A 54 9.92 -6.87 -6.58
CA GLU A 54 9.25 -5.66 -6.14
C GLU A 54 9.19 -5.68 -4.62
N ALA A 55 9.43 -4.54 -3.99
CA ALA A 55 9.21 -4.34 -2.57
C ALA A 55 8.49 -3.04 -2.36
N ALA A 56 7.48 -3.03 -1.49
CA ALA A 56 6.81 -1.83 -1.05
C ALA A 56 6.76 -1.78 0.47
N PRO A 57 7.86 -1.43 1.17
CA PRO A 57 7.78 -1.12 2.60
C PRO A 57 6.82 0.06 2.85
N ALA A 58 5.96 -0.13 3.84
CA ALA A 58 5.06 0.88 4.37
C ALA A 58 5.35 1.08 5.86
N LEU A 59 5.56 2.34 6.25
CA LEU A 59 5.77 2.76 7.63
C LEU A 59 4.60 3.63 8.06
N HIS A 60 4.05 3.37 9.25
CA HIS A 60 2.90 4.11 9.78
C HIS A 60 3.23 4.68 11.16
N VAL A 61 2.83 5.93 11.37
CA VAL A 61 2.81 6.60 12.67
C VAL A 61 1.36 6.99 12.94
N LEU A 62 0.80 6.40 13.99
CA LEU A 62 -0.57 6.65 14.43
C LEU A 62 -0.54 7.82 15.41
N LEU A 63 -1.19 8.93 15.03
CA LEU A 63 -1.26 10.15 15.81
C LEU A 63 -2.50 10.18 16.70
N HIS A 64 -3.59 9.55 16.23
CA HIS A 64 -4.82 9.38 16.97
C HIS A 64 -5.54 8.11 16.48
N ASN A 65 -6.10 7.33 17.39
CA ASN A 65 -6.94 6.19 17.07
C ASN A 65 -8.16 6.12 18.00
N GLY A 66 -9.29 6.62 17.53
CA GLY A 66 -10.57 6.56 18.24
C GLY A 66 -11.28 5.21 18.12
N LEU A 67 -10.76 4.27 17.30
CA LEU A 67 -11.31 2.92 17.24
C LEU A 67 -10.93 2.09 18.47
N ASP A 68 -9.94 2.51 19.27
CA ASP A 68 -9.55 1.81 20.49
C ASP A 68 -10.61 1.93 21.62
N ASP A 69 -11.63 2.78 21.44
CA ASP A 69 -12.73 2.94 22.37
C ASP A 69 -13.70 1.74 22.29
N PRO A 70 -13.81 0.92 23.37
CA PRO A 70 -14.75 -0.20 23.41
C PRO A 70 -16.21 0.22 23.22
N ASP A 71 -16.61 1.39 23.69
CA ASP A 71 -18.01 1.82 23.63
C ASP A 71 -18.48 1.99 22.19
N VAL A 72 -17.58 2.39 21.27
CA VAL A 72 -17.87 2.52 19.84
C VAL A 72 -18.19 1.16 19.21
N PHE A 73 -17.56 0.07 19.67
CA PHE A 73 -17.84 -1.29 19.17
C PHE A 73 -19.12 -1.88 19.74
N GLU A 74 -19.36 -1.62 21.03
CA GLU A 74 -20.51 -2.18 21.74
C GLU A 74 -21.82 -1.47 21.36
N ARG A 75 -21.77 -0.15 21.20
CA ARG A 75 -22.96 0.68 20.98
C ARG A 75 -23.08 1.19 19.55
N GLY A 76 -22.02 1.08 18.75
CA GLY A 76 -21.91 1.79 17.49
C GLY A 76 -21.61 3.27 17.71
N GLY A 77 -21.48 4.00 16.61
CA GLY A 77 -21.25 5.43 16.62
C GLY A 77 -20.06 5.85 15.76
N TRP A 78 -19.59 7.06 16.03
CA TRP A 78 -18.51 7.67 15.27
C TRP A 78 -17.16 7.48 15.97
N ALA A 79 -16.14 7.17 15.17
CA ALA A 79 -14.74 7.21 15.58
C ALA A 79 -13.90 7.92 14.51
N SER A 80 -12.70 8.35 14.88
CA SER A 80 -11.75 8.92 13.94
C SER A 80 -10.36 8.34 14.14
N ALA A 81 -9.56 8.29 13.09
CA ALA A 81 -8.14 8.00 13.21
C ALA A 81 -7.32 8.96 12.35
N LEU A 82 -6.15 9.34 12.86
CA LEU A 82 -5.18 10.19 12.18
C LEU A 82 -3.86 9.44 12.10
N SER A 83 -3.33 9.32 10.88
CA SER A 83 -2.06 8.64 10.62
C SER A 83 -1.17 9.45 9.68
N ALA A 84 0.14 9.29 9.85
CA ALA A 84 1.15 9.66 8.86
C ALA A 84 1.82 8.38 8.37
N SER A 85 1.91 8.21 7.06
CA SER A 85 2.49 7.04 6.43
C SER A 85 3.63 7.44 5.50
N PHE A 86 4.58 6.52 5.33
CA PHE A 86 5.57 6.59 4.27
C PHE A 86 5.58 5.27 3.52
N LEU A 87 5.30 5.33 2.23
CA LEU A 87 5.42 4.19 1.32
C LEU A 87 6.63 4.39 0.42
N ALA A 88 7.44 3.36 0.26
CA ALA A 88 8.46 3.33 -0.78
C ALA A 88 8.24 2.11 -1.66
N THR A 89 8.06 2.28 -2.97
CA THR A 89 8.03 1.15 -3.91
C THR A 89 9.32 1.07 -4.70
N LEU A 90 9.96 -0.10 -4.63
CA LEU A 90 11.26 -0.40 -5.20
C LEU A 90 11.12 -1.59 -6.15
N ARG A 91 11.69 -1.47 -7.34
CA ARG A 91 11.72 -2.55 -8.32
C ARG A 91 13.13 -2.72 -8.85
N VAL A 92 13.65 -3.95 -8.81
CA VAL A 92 15.01 -4.22 -9.27
C VAL A 92 14.98 -4.93 -10.61
N SER A 93 15.71 -4.39 -11.59
CA SER A 93 15.76 -4.95 -12.94
C SER A 93 16.62 -6.23 -13.00
N ARG A 94 16.38 -7.12 -13.96
CA ARG A 94 17.26 -8.27 -14.26
C ARG A 94 18.32 -7.83 -15.29
N GLY A 95 19.57 -7.64 -14.85
CA GLY A 95 20.71 -7.30 -15.73
C GLY A 95 22.00 -7.07 -14.94
N ASP A 96 23.15 -7.06 -15.63
CA ASP A 96 24.44 -6.73 -15.02
C ASP A 96 24.45 -5.26 -14.57
N SER A 97 24.88 -5.00 -13.33
CA SER A 97 24.69 -3.71 -12.62
C SER A 97 23.24 -3.32 -12.35
N ALA A 98 22.30 -4.28 -12.35
CA ALA A 98 20.88 -4.21 -11.99
C ALA A 98 20.38 -2.84 -11.47
N PRO A 99 20.09 -1.86 -12.34
CA PRO A 99 19.58 -0.59 -11.90
C PRO A 99 18.21 -0.79 -11.27
N VAL A 100 18.02 -0.15 -10.11
CA VAL A 100 16.70 -0.01 -9.49
C VAL A 100 15.87 0.79 -10.49
N ARG A 101 14.78 0.22 -11.02
CA ARG A 101 13.79 1.01 -11.76
C ARG A 101 13.38 2.15 -10.85
N THR A 102 13.15 3.32 -11.43
CA THR A 102 12.91 4.57 -10.72
C THR A 102 11.98 4.35 -9.52
N PRO A 103 12.46 4.53 -8.29
CA PRO A 103 11.69 4.20 -7.09
C PRO A 103 10.57 5.22 -6.92
N THR A 104 9.52 4.86 -6.18
CA THR A 104 8.48 5.81 -5.75
C THR A 104 8.55 5.97 -4.24
N TYR A 105 8.60 7.21 -3.77
CA TYR A 105 8.51 7.60 -2.37
C TYR A 105 7.25 8.41 -2.16
N GLU A 106 6.43 8.00 -1.20
CA GLU A 106 5.13 8.59 -0.94
C GLU A 106 4.90 8.79 0.57
N PRO A 107 5.41 9.90 1.15
CA PRO A 107 4.93 10.36 2.45
C PRO A 107 3.52 10.97 2.30
N HIS A 108 2.60 10.57 3.17
CA HIS A 108 1.26 11.13 3.20
C HIS A 108 0.67 11.11 4.61
N ALA A 109 -0.40 11.89 4.81
CA ALA A 109 -1.19 11.87 6.03
C ALA A 109 -2.67 11.62 5.71
N LYS A 110 -3.34 10.91 6.60
CA LYS A 110 -4.74 10.49 6.44
C LYS A 110 -5.54 10.71 7.72
N LEU A 111 -6.70 11.33 7.56
CA LEU A 111 -7.80 11.34 8.52
C LEU A 111 -8.86 10.35 8.03
N GLN A 112 -9.22 9.40 8.86
CA GLN A 112 -10.31 8.46 8.60
C GLN A 112 -11.42 8.70 9.62
N LEU A 113 -12.65 8.84 9.13
CA LEU A 113 -13.87 8.95 9.94
C LEU A 113 -14.65 7.65 9.77
N PHE A 114 -14.92 6.98 10.88
CA PHE A 114 -15.61 5.70 10.92
C PHE A 114 -17.00 5.90 11.49
N HIS A 115 -18.00 5.25 10.89
CA HIS A 115 -19.31 5.07 11.49
C HIS A 115 -19.59 3.58 11.62
N LEU A 116 -19.66 3.11 12.86
CA LEU A 116 -19.91 1.72 13.19
C LEU A 116 -21.39 1.54 13.51
N ASP A 117 -22.02 0.63 12.78
CA ASP A 117 -23.38 0.19 13.03
C ASP A 117 -23.33 -1.30 13.39
N PRO A 118 -23.49 -1.65 14.68
CA PRO A 118 -23.50 -3.03 15.13
C PRO A 118 -24.81 -3.75 14.75
N ALA A 119 -25.70 -3.22 13.90
CA ALA A 119 -26.99 -3.78 13.51
C ALA A 119 -26.99 -5.33 13.39
N GLY A 120 -27.47 -5.97 14.46
CA GLY A 120 -27.55 -7.42 14.62
C GLY A 120 -26.75 -7.99 15.81
N ALA A 121 -25.73 -7.30 16.33
CA ALA A 121 -24.81 -7.78 17.37
C ALA A 121 -25.44 -8.10 18.74
N ARG A 122 -26.74 -7.85 18.91
CA ARG A 122 -27.56 -8.47 19.96
C ARG A 122 -28.30 -9.67 19.39
N PRO A 123 -27.70 -10.86 19.35
CA PRO A 123 -28.42 -12.05 18.92
C PRO A 123 -29.55 -12.32 19.92
N ALA A 124 -30.77 -12.48 19.41
CA ALA A 124 -31.66 -13.46 20.03
C ALA A 124 -30.94 -14.83 19.95
N PRO A 125 -31.04 -15.71 20.96
CA PRO A 125 -30.27 -16.97 21.03
C PRO A 125 -30.36 -17.89 19.79
N SER A 126 -31.31 -17.65 18.89
CA SER A 126 -31.59 -18.42 17.67
C SER A 126 -31.40 -17.64 16.36
N ALA A 127 -30.99 -16.37 16.38
CA ALA A 127 -30.85 -15.57 15.17
C ALA A 127 -29.51 -15.84 14.45
N PRO A 128 -29.49 -15.82 13.10
CA PRO A 128 -28.26 -15.96 12.32
C PRO A 128 -27.21 -14.92 12.76
N GLN A 129 -25.94 -15.35 12.75
CA GLN A 129 -24.81 -14.53 13.21
C GLN A 129 -24.83 -13.14 12.57
N PRO A 130 -24.76 -12.07 13.38
CA PRO A 130 -24.95 -10.73 12.87
C PRO A 130 -23.74 -10.18 12.12
N TRP A 131 -24.04 -9.27 11.20
CA TRP A 131 -23.04 -8.50 10.47
C TRP A 131 -22.93 -7.12 11.10
N MET A 132 -21.73 -6.75 11.56
CA MET A 132 -21.41 -5.36 11.86
C MET A 132 -21.08 -4.63 10.57
N ARG A 133 -21.52 -3.38 10.46
CA ARG A 133 -21.22 -2.52 9.32
C ARG A 133 -20.32 -1.39 9.78
N MET A 134 -19.32 -1.06 8.99
CA MET A 134 -18.43 0.07 9.22
C MET A 134 -18.34 0.86 7.93
N ALA A 135 -18.85 2.09 7.95
CA ALA A 135 -18.61 3.05 6.88
C ALA A 135 -17.35 3.86 7.23
N VAL A 136 -16.51 4.12 6.23
CA VAL A 136 -15.26 4.87 6.39
C VAL A 136 -15.23 5.99 5.37
N LEU A 137 -15.00 7.22 5.83
CA LEU A 137 -14.63 8.35 4.99
C LEU A 137 -13.15 8.64 5.19
N GLU A 138 -12.39 8.69 4.12
CA GLU A 138 -10.95 8.99 4.12
C GLU A 138 -10.74 10.39 3.54
N LEU A 139 -9.95 11.20 4.22
CA LEU A 139 -9.42 12.48 3.74
C LEU A 139 -7.91 12.46 3.94
N GLY A 140 -7.16 12.88 2.94
CA GLY A 140 -5.70 12.86 3.06
C GLY A 140 -5.02 13.78 2.08
N GLY A 141 -3.71 13.86 2.22
CA GLY A 141 -2.84 14.55 1.30
C GLY A 141 -1.43 14.03 1.44
N GLY A 142 -0.68 14.13 0.36
CA GLY A 142 0.64 13.56 0.30
C GLY A 142 1.49 14.14 -0.79
N HIS A 143 2.70 13.62 -0.83
CA HIS A 143 3.69 13.92 -1.83
C HIS A 143 4.13 12.61 -2.46
N ARG A 144 4.26 12.58 -3.78
CA ARG A 144 4.75 11.42 -4.52
C ARG A 144 5.93 11.87 -5.37
N SER A 145 7.09 11.27 -5.15
CA SER A 145 8.27 11.55 -5.96
C SER A 145 9.14 10.34 -6.16
N ASN A 146 10.18 10.52 -6.96
CA ASN A 146 11.09 9.45 -7.33
C ASN A 146 12.52 9.65 -6.84
N GLY A 147 12.74 10.75 -6.13
CA GLY A 147 14.05 11.14 -5.62
C GLY A 147 15.08 11.46 -6.70
N GLN A 148 14.68 11.53 -7.98
CA GLN A 148 15.59 11.82 -9.08
C GLN A 148 15.62 13.30 -9.43
N ARG A 149 16.76 13.68 -10.02
CA ARG A 149 17.04 15.04 -10.49
C ARG A 149 17.28 15.08 -12.00
N GLY A 150 16.98 14.06 -12.81
CA GLY A 150 17.09 14.21 -14.28
C GLY A 150 15.93 15.00 -14.87
N CYS A 151 16.03 15.36 -16.15
CA CYS A 151 14.92 15.96 -16.88
C CYS A 151 13.83 14.92 -17.15
N SER A 152 12.56 15.25 -16.92
CA SER A 152 11.45 14.28 -17.02
C SER A 152 11.19 13.77 -18.45
N LEU A 153 11.62 14.52 -19.46
CA LEU A 153 11.58 14.12 -20.86
C LEU A 153 12.97 13.68 -21.31
N ASP A 154 12.99 12.70 -22.21
CA ASP A 154 14.22 12.23 -22.84
C ASP A 154 14.83 13.32 -23.73
N GLU A 155 16.14 13.27 -23.96
CA GLU A 155 16.89 14.26 -24.74
C GLU A 155 16.68 15.73 -24.28
N HIS A 156 16.27 15.94 -23.03
CA HIS A 156 16.24 17.25 -22.40
C HIS A 156 17.43 17.38 -21.46
N VAL A 157 18.07 18.54 -21.50
CA VAL A 157 19.25 18.85 -20.68
C VAL A 157 19.02 20.11 -19.88
N ARG A 158 19.63 20.14 -18.69
CA ARG A 158 19.74 21.35 -17.88
C ARG A 158 20.92 22.17 -18.38
N ARG A 159 20.69 23.45 -18.70
CA ARG A 159 21.77 24.33 -19.13
C ARG A 159 22.48 24.89 -17.89
N PRO A 160 23.76 25.27 -18.01
CA PRO A 160 24.45 25.96 -16.91
C PRO A 160 23.70 27.24 -16.52
N GLY A 161 23.32 27.35 -15.25
CA GLY A 161 22.58 28.49 -14.70
C GLY A 161 21.06 28.31 -14.63
N ASP A 162 20.52 27.26 -15.25
CA ASP A 162 19.11 26.87 -15.11
C ASP A 162 18.86 26.38 -13.67
N GLY A 163 17.65 26.65 -13.16
CA GLY A 163 17.20 26.09 -11.89
C GLY A 163 17.15 24.55 -11.91
N ASP A 164 17.11 23.91 -10.73
CA ASP A 164 17.06 22.44 -10.58
C ASP A 164 15.92 21.77 -11.39
N TRP A 165 14.90 22.51 -11.81
CA TRP A 165 13.70 22.02 -12.51
C TRP A 165 13.59 22.51 -13.96
N GLU A 166 14.55 23.32 -14.43
CA GLU A 166 14.51 23.95 -15.74
C GLU A 166 15.25 23.08 -16.76
N CYS A 167 14.49 22.44 -17.63
CA CYS A 167 15.01 21.55 -18.65
C CYS A 167 14.68 22.09 -20.04
N ALA A 168 15.67 22.10 -20.93
CA ALA A 168 15.52 22.52 -22.31
C ALA A 168 15.76 21.33 -23.27
N PRO A 169 15.08 21.28 -24.42
CA PRO A 169 15.38 20.28 -25.43
C PRO A 169 16.83 20.38 -25.92
N ALA A 170 17.48 19.22 -26.09
CA ALA A 170 18.79 19.10 -26.74
C ALA A 170 18.65 18.82 -28.25
N THR A 171 17.48 18.40 -28.70
CA THR A 171 17.17 18.04 -30.09
C THR A 171 16.07 18.91 -30.69
N ASP A 172 16.06 19.01 -32.02
CA ASP A 172 15.02 19.67 -32.82
C ASP A 172 14.60 18.72 -33.96
N PRO A 173 13.37 18.17 -33.95
CA PRO A 173 12.29 18.45 -33.01
C PRO A 173 12.57 17.90 -31.59
N PRO A 174 12.01 18.53 -30.54
CA PRO A 174 12.21 18.09 -29.16
C PRO A 174 11.60 16.69 -28.94
N SER A 175 12.33 15.82 -28.24
CA SER A 175 11.79 14.51 -27.84
C SER A 175 10.56 14.66 -26.93
N THR A 176 9.58 13.79 -27.15
CA THR A 176 8.38 13.70 -26.30
C THR A 176 8.37 12.42 -25.45
N ALA A 177 9.42 11.60 -25.56
CA ALA A 177 9.54 10.40 -24.73
C ALA A 177 9.81 10.77 -23.27
N LEU A 178 9.36 9.93 -22.34
CA LEU A 178 9.68 10.09 -20.93
C LEU A 178 11.11 9.58 -20.70
N ASN A 179 11.89 10.31 -19.90
CA ASN A 179 13.19 9.83 -19.46
C ASN A 179 12.98 8.81 -18.35
N LEU A 180 13.09 7.53 -18.70
CA LEU A 180 12.82 6.42 -17.78
C LEU A 180 14.04 6.01 -16.94
N ASP A 181 15.19 6.65 -17.17
CA ASP A 181 16.47 6.30 -16.55
C ASP A 181 16.72 7.15 -15.30
N ASP A 182 16.81 8.47 -15.47
CA ASP A 182 17.01 9.42 -14.36
C ASP A 182 15.98 10.55 -14.33
N GLY A 183 14.95 10.50 -15.17
CA GLY A 183 13.94 11.55 -15.27
C GLY A 183 13.22 11.80 -13.95
N SER A 184 13.11 13.07 -13.55
CA SER A 184 12.46 13.45 -12.30
C SER A 184 10.94 13.41 -12.42
N PHE A 185 10.28 12.84 -11.42
CA PHE A 185 8.83 12.86 -11.26
C PHE A 185 8.52 13.24 -9.82
N THR A 186 7.69 14.26 -9.67
CA THR A 186 7.31 14.80 -8.37
C THR A 186 5.92 15.43 -8.45
N THR A 187 5.08 15.16 -7.47
CA THR A 187 3.74 15.74 -7.38
C THR A 187 3.24 15.78 -5.95
N ASN A 188 2.30 16.67 -5.68
CA ASN A 188 1.55 16.73 -4.43
C ASN A 188 0.09 16.44 -4.75
N PHE A 189 -0.59 15.74 -3.86
CA PHE A 189 -1.99 15.39 -4.06
C PHE A 189 -2.81 15.61 -2.80
N VAL A 190 -4.10 15.84 -3.00
CA VAL A 190 -5.13 15.71 -1.97
C VAL A 190 -6.04 14.55 -2.35
N ALA A 191 -6.48 13.78 -1.36
CA ALA A 191 -7.23 12.56 -1.58
C ALA A 191 -8.50 12.55 -0.73
N GLY A 192 -9.58 12.01 -1.30
CA GLY A 192 -10.82 11.70 -0.59
C GLY A 192 -11.31 10.32 -0.98
N GLY A 193 -11.85 9.55 -0.05
CA GLY A 193 -12.35 8.21 -0.31
C GLY A 193 -13.51 7.81 0.59
N ALA A 194 -14.27 6.80 0.15
CA ALA A 194 -15.34 6.21 0.91
C ALA A 194 -15.30 4.68 0.79
N TYR A 195 -15.47 4.00 1.92
CA TYR A 195 -15.42 2.55 2.00
C TYR A 195 -16.54 2.03 2.91
N LEU A 196 -17.05 0.85 2.57
CA LEU A 196 -17.97 0.09 3.39
C LEU A 196 -17.32 -1.24 3.72
N ARG A 197 -17.23 -1.55 5.01
CA ARG A 197 -16.76 -2.84 5.51
C ARG A 197 -17.90 -3.56 6.24
N LEU A 198 -18.15 -4.79 5.85
CA LEU A 198 -19.12 -5.69 6.47
C LEU A 198 -18.34 -6.76 7.22
N LEU A 199 -18.53 -6.85 8.52
CA LEU A 199 -17.79 -7.73 9.42
C LEU A 199 -18.73 -8.79 9.98
N ARG A 200 -18.47 -10.06 9.69
CA ARG A 200 -19.23 -11.17 10.27
C ARG A 200 -18.68 -11.49 11.65
N THR A 201 -19.50 -11.34 12.68
CA THR A 201 -19.11 -11.66 14.05
C THR A 201 -18.97 -13.18 14.24
N GLY A 202 -18.08 -13.58 15.14
CA GLY A 202 -17.89 -14.96 15.56
C GLY A 202 -18.51 -15.25 16.93
N ASP A 203 -18.22 -16.43 17.46
CA ASP A 203 -18.83 -16.93 18.71
C ASP A 203 -18.34 -16.20 19.98
N GLN A 204 -17.31 -15.36 19.88
CA GLN A 204 -16.81 -14.55 20.99
C GLN A 204 -17.03 -13.06 20.72
N PRO A 205 -17.37 -12.26 21.75
CA PRO A 205 -17.45 -10.80 21.63
C PRO A 205 -16.18 -10.21 20.99
N GLY A 206 -16.34 -9.34 20.00
CA GLY A 206 -15.23 -8.71 19.29
C GLY A 206 -14.43 -9.64 18.36
N ALA A 207 -14.82 -10.91 18.20
CA ALA A 207 -14.19 -11.78 17.22
C ALA A 207 -14.92 -11.68 15.88
N PHE A 208 -14.18 -11.55 14.78
CA PHE A 208 -14.73 -11.64 13.43
C PHE A 208 -14.25 -12.92 12.75
N THR A 209 -15.09 -13.44 11.85
CA THR A 209 -14.78 -14.65 11.06
C THR A 209 -14.63 -14.35 9.59
N SER A 210 -15.21 -13.25 9.10
CA SER A 210 -15.04 -12.76 7.74
C SER A 210 -15.28 -11.27 7.65
N ALA A 211 -14.66 -10.62 6.68
CA ALA A 211 -14.88 -9.24 6.31
C ALA A 211 -15.05 -9.13 4.80
N VAL A 212 -15.89 -8.19 4.37
CA VAL A 212 -15.98 -7.71 2.99
C VAL A 212 -15.80 -6.21 3.02
N THR A 213 -14.83 -5.68 2.29
CA THR A 213 -14.61 -4.24 2.13
C THR A 213 -14.82 -3.86 0.67
N VAL A 214 -15.60 -2.82 0.41
CA VAL A 214 -15.74 -2.23 -0.92
C VAL A 214 -15.64 -0.72 -0.82
N GLY A 215 -15.01 -0.09 -1.80
CA GLY A 215 -14.90 1.36 -1.81
C GLY A 215 -14.01 1.90 -2.90
N GLY A 216 -13.69 3.18 -2.77
CA GLY A 216 -12.84 3.88 -3.71
C GLY A 216 -12.62 5.32 -3.29
N GLY A 217 -11.86 6.04 -4.10
CA GLY A 217 -11.54 7.44 -3.83
C GLY A 217 -11.02 8.17 -5.05
N LEU A 218 -10.78 9.45 -4.87
CA LEU A 218 -10.18 10.35 -5.85
C LEU A 218 -8.94 10.98 -5.23
N GLU A 219 -7.85 11.00 -5.98
CA GLU A 219 -6.68 11.83 -5.73
C GLU A 219 -6.68 12.95 -6.75
N TYR A 220 -6.50 14.19 -6.30
CA TYR A 220 -6.34 15.34 -7.15
C TYR A 220 -4.94 15.88 -7.02
N GLU A 221 -4.23 15.93 -8.15
CA GLU A 221 -2.87 16.46 -8.25
C GLU A 221 -2.90 17.98 -8.13
N VAL A 222 -2.32 18.49 -7.04
CA VAL A 222 -2.28 19.91 -6.70
C VAL A 222 -1.28 20.63 -7.60
N ALA A 223 -1.69 21.79 -8.11
CA ALA A 223 -0.83 22.63 -8.95
C ALA A 223 0.38 23.19 -8.17
N CYS A 224 1.40 23.64 -8.91
CA CYS A 224 2.61 24.26 -8.37
C CYS A 224 2.29 25.43 -7.41
N GLY A 225 2.36 25.17 -6.10
CA GLY A 225 2.18 26.19 -5.05
C GLY A 225 2.85 25.84 -3.71
N LEU A 226 3.22 24.57 -3.47
CA LEU A 226 3.80 24.08 -2.22
C LEU A 226 5.17 23.40 -2.44
N GLY A 227 6.08 24.07 -3.17
CA GLY A 227 7.48 23.65 -3.34
C GLY A 227 7.70 22.62 -4.45
N ALA A 228 7.21 21.39 -4.27
CA ALA A 228 7.37 20.33 -5.26
C ALA A 228 6.22 20.34 -6.27
N CYS A 229 6.48 20.27 -7.57
CA CYS A 229 5.38 20.24 -8.52
C CYS A 229 5.67 19.55 -9.85
N MET A 230 4.62 18.91 -10.37
CA MET A 230 4.62 18.30 -11.69
C MET A 230 4.48 19.39 -12.75
N PRO A 231 5.42 19.51 -13.72
CA PRO A 231 5.29 20.47 -14.81
C PRO A 231 3.97 20.29 -15.57
N GLN A 232 3.38 21.37 -16.08
CA GLN A 232 2.05 21.32 -16.70
C GLN A 232 1.97 20.31 -17.86
N GLY A 233 3.03 20.19 -18.67
CA GLY A 233 3.10 19.18 -19.73
C GLY A 233 3.01 17.76 -19.19
N MET A 234 3.72 17.46 -18.10
CA MET A 234 3.66 16.15 -17.44
C MET A 234 2.32 15.90 -16.76
N ARG A 235 1.72 16.92 -16.14
CA ARG A 235 0.37 16.83 -15.56
C ARG A 235 -0.70 16.51 -16.60
N ARG A 236 -0.58 17.06 -17.81
CA ARG A 236 -1.47 16.71 -18.93
C ARG A 236 -1.28 15.26 -19.37
N ARG A 237 -0.09 14.67 -19.24
CA ARG A 237 0.16 13.26 -19.57
C ARG A 237 -0.32 12.31 -18.48
N PHE A 238 -0.04 12.65 -17.23
CA PHE A 238 -0.40 11.87 -16.05
C PHE A 238 -1.89 11.91 -15.73
N GLY A 239 -2.55 13.03 -16.03
CA GLY A 239 -3.94 13.31 -15.64
C GLY A 239 -4.03 14.00 -14.28
N PRO A 240 -4.85 15.06 -14.12
CA PRO A 240 -4.98 15.79 -12.85
C PRO A 240 -5.75 15.03 -11.76
N VAL A 241 -6.47 13.96 -12.11
CA VAL A 241 -7.29 13.18 -11.17
C VAL A 241 -6.95 11.71 -11.32
N ASN A 242 -6.74 11.03 -10.21
CA ASN A 242 -6.59 9.57 -10.15
C ASN A 242 -7.74 8.96 -9.33
N ALA A 243 -8.56 8.13 -9.95
CA ALA A 243 -9.65 7.41 -9.31
C ALA A 243 -9.20 6.03 -8.85
N ARG A 244 -9.37 5.74 -7.56
CA ARG A 244 -8.98 4.49 -6.91
C ARG A 244 -10.20 3.63 -6.63
N TYR A 245 -10.08 2.32 -6.75
CA TYR A 245 -11.13 1.38 -6.35
C TYR A 245 -10.53 0.21 -5.58
N LEU A 246 -11.33 -0.35 -4.67
CA LEU A 246 -10.98 -1.48 -3.81
C LEU A 246 -12.20 -2.37 -3.58
N ALA A 247 -12.01 -3.67 -3.77
CA ALA A 247 -12.87 -4.72 -3.25
C ALA A 247 -12.00 -5.76 -2.57
N GLU A 248 -12.33 -6.12 -1.34
CA GLU A 248 -11.57 -7.05 -0.53
C GLU A 248 -12.52 -8.00 0.19
N TRP A 249 -12.14 -9.26 0.25
CA TRP A 249 -12.76 -10.26 1.10
C TRP A 249 -11.68 -10.92 1.94
N GLU A 250 -11.96 -11.11 3.22
CA GLU A 250 -11.10 -11.85 4.12
C GLU A 250 -11.94 -12.82 4.95
N ALA A 251 -11.40 -14.01 5.22
CA ALA A 251 -12.04 -14.99 6.09
C ALA A 251 -11.01 -15.74 6.93
N LEU A 252 -11.35 -15.95 8.19
CA LEU A 252 -10.61 -16.80 9.11
C LEU A 252 -10.77 -18.27 8.68
N VAL A 253 -9.67 -18.94 8.34
CA VAL A 253 -9.66 -20.34 7.90
C VAL A 253 -9.16 -21.29 8.99
N LEU A 254 -8.37 -20.80 9.94
CA LEU A 254 -7.86 -21.57 11.07
C LEU A 254 -7.96 -20.73 12.35
N ARG A 255 -8.52 -21.32 13.41
CA ARG A 255 -8.64 -20.69 14.74
C ARG A 255 -8.04 -21.58 15.83
N GLY A 256 -7.26 -20.97 16.72
CA GLY A 256 -6.87 -21.51 18.02
C GLY A 256 -5.89 -22.69 17.98
N ARG A 257 -5.20 -22.93 16.86
CA ARG A 257 -4.27 -24.06 16.79
C ARG A 257 -3.01 -23.75 17.58
N THR A 258 -2.99 -24.25 18.81
CA THR A 258 -1.86 -24.09 19.72
C THR A 258 -0.90 -25.25 19.51
N ARG A 259 0.31 -24.98 19.04
CA ARG A 259 1.35 -26.00 18.85
C ARG A 259 2.63 -25.59 19.58
N ARG A 260 3.16 -26.50 20.38
CA ARG A 260 4.51 -26.34 20.93
C ARG A 260 5.52 -26.62 19.83
N VAL A 261 6.31 -25.61 19.46
CA VAL A 261 7.35 -25.70 18.45
C VAL A 261 8.71 -25.66 19.17
N PRO A 262 9.62 -26.62 18.91
CA PRO A 262 10.96 -26.59 19.50
C PRO A 262 11.64 -25.24 19.24
N LEU A 263 12.33 -24.68 20.25
CA LEU A 263 13.01 -23.37 20.23
C LEU A 263 12.12 -22.13 20.10
N LEU A 264 10.88 -22.27 19.59
CA LEU A 264 9.92 -21.16 19.41
C LEU A 264 8.82 -21.11 20.48
N GLY A 265 8.77 -22.10 21.38
CA GLY A 265 7.80 -22.16 22.48
C GLY A 265 6.41 -22.54 22.00
N THR A 266 5.38 -22.04 22.69
CA THR A 266 3.98 -22.26 22.30
C THR A 266 3.58 -21.25 21.24
N VAL A 267 3.27 -21.74 20.04
CA VAL A 267 2.77 -20.92 18.93
C VAL A 267 1.26 -21.10 18.85
N HIS A 268 0.53 -20.00 19.03
CA HIS A 268 -0.88 -19.92 18.67
C HIS A 268 -0.96 -19.47 17.22
N LEU A 269 -1.64 -20.26 16.40
CA LEU A 269 -1.70 -20.07 14.97
C LEU A 269 -3.16 -19.91 14.56
N ASP A 270 -3.53 -18.65 14.35
CA ASP A 270 -4.71 -18.26 13.61
C ASP A 270 -4.28 -17.95 12.17
N SER A 271 -5.13 -18.19 11.20
CA SER A 271 -4.83 -17.85 9.80
C SER A 271 -6.08 -17.40 9.09
N SER A 272 -5.95 -16.32 8.32
CA SER A 272 -6.97 -15.89 7.38
C SER A 272 -6.52 -16.09 5.94
N VAL A 273 -7.50 -16.15 5.04
CA VAL A 273 -7.31 -16.01 3.60
C VAL A 273 -7.91 -14.67 3.20
N ARG A 274 -7.19 -13.90 2.40
CA ARG A 274 -7.64 -12.63 1.84
C ARG A 274 -7.60 -12.68 0.33
N ALA A 275 -8.62 -12.14 -0.31
CA ALA A 275 -8.66 -11.86 -1.74
C ALA A 275 -8.92 -10.36 -1.94
N THR A 276 -8.11 -9.71 -2.76
CA THR A 276 -8.19 -8.26 -3.00
C THR A 276 -8.22 -7.97 -4.49
N LEU A 277 -9.10 -7.07 -4.91
CA LEU A 277 -9.16 -6.49 -6.24
C LEU A 277 -9.04 -4.96 -6.09
N SER A 278 -8.05 -4.35 -6.71
CA SER A 278 -7.81 -2.92 -6.61
C SER A 278 -7.20 -2.36 -7.88
N GLY A 279 -7.22 -1.04 -8.03
CA GLY A 279 -6.50 -0.38 -9.11
C GLY A 279 -6.79 1.09 -9.18
N ASN A 280 -6.23 1.73 -10.19
CA ASN A 280 -6.26 3.17 -10.38
C ASN A 280 -6.69 3.52 -11.81
N VAL A 281 -7.35 4.66 -11.98
CA VAL A 281 -7.71 5.23 -13.28
C VAL A 281 -7.37 6.71 -13.30
N HIS A 282 -6.43 7.07 -14.15
CA HIS A 282 -6.04 8.44 -14.43
C HIS A 282 -7.02 9.10 -15.38
N LEU A 283 -7.59 10.22 -14.96
CA LEU A 283 -8.60 11.00 -15.67
C LEU A 283 -8.04 12.36 -16.08
N GLY A 284 -8.54 12.89 -17.20
CA GLY A 284 -8.12 14.20 -17.71
C GLY A 284 -6.72 14.23 -18.34
N ALA A 285 -6.14 13.07 -18.63
CA ALA A 285 -4.92 12.97 -19.42
C ALA A 285 -5.20 13.29 -20.90
N GLY A 286 -4.24 13.93 -21.58
CA GLY A 286 -4.36 14.36 -22.97
C GLY A 286 -4.53 13.20 -23.96
N ARG A 287 -4.14 11.98 -23.56
CA ARG A 287 -4.31 10.74 -24.33
C ARG A 287 -5.61 9.97 -24.02
N GLY A 288 -6.47 10.53 -23.16
CA GLY A 288 -7.65 9.85 -22.62
C GLY A 288 -7.36 9.06 -21.33
N PRO A 289 -8.41 8.49 -20.70
CA PRO A 289 -8.26 7.73 -19.47
C PRO A 289 -7.39 6.48 -19.62
N PHE A 290 -6.57 6.21 -18.62
CA PHE A 290 -5.75 4.99 -18.55
C PHE A 290 -5.61 4.55 -17.10
N GLY A 291 -5.20 3.31 -16.85
CA GLY A 291 -5.15 2.79 -15.49
C GLY A 291 -4.59 1.39 -15.36
N ASP A 292 -4.76 0.83 -14.17
CA ASP A 292 -4.31 -0.50 -13.80
C ASP A 292 -5.39 -1.29 -13.06
N LEU A 293 -5.16 -2.60 -13.00
CA LEU A 293 -5.92 -3.56 -12.22
C LEU A 293 -4.95 -4.54 -11.55
N SER A 294 -5.15 -4.74 -10.26
CA SER A 294 -4.45 -5.71 -9.43
C SER A 294 -5.44 -6.66 -8.77
N ALA A 295 -5.19 -7.97 -8.92
CA ALA A 295 -5.92 -9.03 -8.22
C ALA A 295 -4.92 -9.83 -7.37
N GLU A 296 -5.21 -9.98 -6.07
CA GLU A 296 -4.33 -10.63 -5.10
C GLU A 296 -5.07 -11.68 -4.28
N VAL A 297 -4.38 -12.77 -3.95
CA VAL A 297 -4.78 -13.71 -2.91
C VAL A 297 -3.63 -13.88 -1.92
N ALA A 298 -3.92 -13.81 -0.63
CA ALA A 298 -2.95 -13.96 0.45
C ALA A 298 -3.42 -14.95 1.52
N ILE A 299 -2.48 -15.69 2.09
CA ILE A 299 -2.68 -16.51 3.30
C ILE A 299 -1.90 -15.84 4.42
N LEU A 300 -2.62 -15.42 5.45
CA LEU A 300 -2.16 -14.52 6.49
C LEU A 300 -2.18 -15.24 7.85
N PRO A 301 -1.14 -16.03 8.18
CA PRO A 301 -0.99 -16.56 9.53
C PRO A 301 -0.64 -15.42 10.49
N ARG A 302 -1.24 -15.50 11.67
CA ARG A 302 -1.11 -14.54 12.75
C ARG A 302 -0.35 -15.18 13.90
N ASN A 303 0.58 -14.44 14.48
CA ASN A 303 1.32 -14.88 15.65
C ASN A 303 0.66 -14.37 16.96
N PRO A 304 1.05 -14.91 18.13
CA PRO A 304 0.49 -14.48 19.43
C PRO A 304 0.75 -13.02 19.79
N LYS A 305 1.73 -12.37 19.14
CA LYS A 305 2.07 -10.96 19.35
C LYS A 305 1.29 -10.03 18.43
N GLY A 306 0.38 -10.58 17.62
CA GLY A 306 -0.47 -9.82 16.71
C GLY A 306 0.12 -9.51 15.34
N MET A 307 1.40 -9.83 15.09
CA MET A 307 2.01 -9.62 13.78
C MET A 307 1.43 -10.62 12.78
N VAL A 308 1.06 -10.11 11.60
CA VAL A 308 0.53 -10.88 10.49
C VAL A 308 1.52 -10.83 9.34
N MET A 309 2.08 -11.98 9.01
CA MET A 309 3.03 -12.14 7.93
C MET A 309 2.64 -13.35 7.10
N GLY A 310 2.33 -13.12 5.84
CA GLY A 310 1.75 -14.14 4.97
C GLY A 310 2.40 -14.25 3.62
N LEU A 311 1.99 -15.28 2.88
CA LEU A 311 2.34 -15.45 1.48
C LEU A 311 1.24 -14.86 0.61
N PHE A 312 1.61 -14.22 -0.49
CA PHE A 312 0.65 -13.72 -1.47
C PHE A 312 1.04 -14.08 -2.90
N VAL A 313 0.02 -14.12 -3.75
CA VAL A 313 0.14 -14.09 -5.21
C VAL A 313 -0.69 -12.93 -5.73
N ARG A 314 -0.11 -12.10 -6.60
CA ARG A 314 -0.78 -10.94 -7.20
C ARG A 314 -0.58 -10.94 -8.71
N ARG A 315 -1.65 -10.69 -9.45
CA ARG A 315 -1.63 -10.35 -10.87
C ARG A 315 -1.86 -8.87 -11.03
N HIS A 316 -0.92 -8.16 -11.65
CA HIS A 316 -1.08 -6.77 -12.08
C HIS A 316 -1.21 -6.73 -13.60
N VAL A 317 -2.13 -5.92 -14.10
CA VAL A 317 -2.37 -5.67 -15.53
C VAL A 317 -2.64 -4.20 -15.75
N GLY A 318 -2.09 -3.62 -16.82
CA GLY A 318 -2.34 -2.24 -17.22
C GLY A 318 -1.09 -1.37 -17.18
N TYR A 319 -1.24 -0.11 -16.83
CA TYR A 319 -0.16 0.87 -16.81
C TYR A 319 0.59 0.87 -15.48
N ASP A 320 1.87 1.18 -15.52
CA ASP A 320 2.71 1.33 -14.33
C ASP A 320 2.36 2.62 -13.60
N TYR A 321 1.30 2.59 -12.78
CA TYR A 321 0.81 3.75 -12.01
C TYR A 321 1.87 4.36 -11.07
N LEU A 322 3.04 3.73 -10.95
CA LEU A 322 4.16 4.26 -10.20
C LEU A 322 5.00 5.17 -11.09
N ASN A 323 5.10 6.42 -10.64
CA ASN A 323 6.18 7.33 -11.03
C ASN A 323 6.18 7.78 -12.50
N ILE A 324 7.33 8.28 -12.99
CA ILE A 324 7.67 8.66 -14.37
C ILE A 324 7.32 7.60 -15.42
N ARG A 325 7.05 6.36 -15.01
CA ARG A 325 6.73 5.24 -15.89
C ARG A 325 5.23 5.04 -16.13
N PHE A 326 4.37 5.96 -15.70
CA PHE A 326 2.89 5.92 -15.86
C PHE A 326 2.37 5.70 -17.29
N GLU A 327 3.21 5.82 -18.30
CA GLU A 327 2.87 5.49 -19.69
C GLU A 327 3.27 4.09 -20.14
N GLU A 328 4.11 3.41 -19.38
CA GLU A 328 4.57 2.05 -19.65
C GLU A 328 3.57 1.03 -19.13
N ARG A 329 3.39 -0.07 -19.85
CA ARG A 329 2.60 -1.20 -19.35
C ARG A 329 3.40 -2.06 -18.39
N LEU A 330 2.74 -2.55 -17.35
CA LEU A 330 3.30 -3.48 -16.38
C LEU A 330 2.36 -4.67 -16.21
N ASP A 331 2.53 -5.71 -17.02
CA ASP A 331 1.74 -6.93 -16.88
C ASP A 331 2.59 -7.98 -16.14
N ALA A 332 2.36 -8.13 -14.83
CA ALA A 332 3.24 -8.91 -13.95
C ALA A 332 2.46 -9.92 -13.09
N TRP A 333 3.08 -11.06 -12.78
CA TRP A 333 2.74 -11.84 -11.59
C TRP A 333 3.78 -11.58 -10.51
N LEU A 334 3.31 -11.43 -9.28
CA LEU A 334 4.12 -11.21 -8.08
C LEU A 334 3.84 -12.34 -7.10
N PHE A 335 4.90 -12.96 -6.58
CA PHE A 335 4.81 -14.02 -5.57
C PHE A 335 5.72 -13.63 -4.42
N GLY A 336 5.18 -13.54 -3.21
CA GLY A 336 5.95 -12.91 -2.15
C GLY A 336 5.41 -13.06 -0.75
N LEU A 337 6.01 -12.27 0.14
CA LEU A 337 5.65 -12.10 1.52
C LEU A 337 4.96 -10.75 1.71
N VAL A 338 3.89 -10.74 2.50
CA VAL A 338 3.17 -9.55 2.90
C VAL A 338 3.20 -9.43 4.43
N LEU A 339 3.47 -8.23 4.92
CA LEU A 339 3.30 -7.83 6.31
C LEU A 339 2.07 -6.94 6.38
N ASP A 340 1.08 -7.38 7.14
CA ASP A 340 -0.22 -6.74 7.20
C ASP A 340 -0.46 -6.12 8.59
N PRO A 341 -0.53 -4.79 8.70
CA PRO A 341 -0.82 -4.14 9.97
C PRO A 341 -2.31 -4.21 10.35
N THR A 342 -3.19 -4.68 9.45
CA THR A 342 -4.65 -4.54 9.58
C THR A 342 -5.40 -5.87 9.44
N PRO A 343 -5.10 -6.90 10.26
CA PRO A 343 -5.76 -8.20 10.15
C PRO A 343 -7.24 -8.18 10.56
N LEU A 344 -7.98 -9.23 10.18
CA LEU A 344 -9.27 -9.51 10.82
C LEU A 344 -9.07 -9.75 12.34
N ASP A 345 -9.77 -9.01 13.19
CA ASP A 345 -9.70 -9.22 14.64
C ASP A 345 -10.28 -10.58 15.05
N GLY A 346 -9.57 -11.23 15.96
CA GLY A 346 -10.01 -12.44 16.66
C GLY A 346 -9.84 -12.24 18.15
N ALA A 347 -10.95 -11.85 18.80
CA ALA A 347 -11.19 -11.86 20.25
C ALA A 347 -10.19 -11.06 21.13
N ARG A 348 -10.74 -10.10 21.89
CA ARG A 348 -10.13 -9.67 23.15
C ARG A 348 -10.04 -10.91 24.04
N ARG A 349 -8.83 -11.24 24.53
CA ARG A 349 -8.67 -12.17 25.66
C ARG A 349 -8.43 -11.39 26.93
#